data_AF-A0A388PQ59-F1
#
_entry.id   AF-A0A388PQ59-F1
#
_cell.length_a   1.000
_cell.length_b   1.000
_cell.length_c   1.000
_cell.angle_alpha   90.00
_cell.angle_beta   90.00
_cell.angle_gamma   90.00
#
_symmetry.space_group_name_H-M   'P 1'
#
loop_
_entity.id
_entity.type
_entity.pdbx_description
1 polymer ?
#
loop_
_entity_poly.entity_id
_entity_poly.type
_entity_poly.pdbx_seq_one_letter_code
_entity_poly.pdbx_strand_id
1 'polypeptide(L)'
;MPALSLTVWLAGGLLLVLMVRGGIRGFRRGPMRQLAGPFSLALGCLVGTGFGPDLGHQLLHGTSFPWLLRGAVGLLSLALLSGLLTYAVCWRLGRLPEGQTEAESPLAGTIVGCWTGMLYFILMVLGMATVAAVIELVESPEQSRQSAWVTTRDELAAAPFAGWLKGWTPLPERQNRIILGVKKLLADPPARGRLMAMPEIRSLAAYPSVYQAWEDKQVRELLNKKDLGGLIDHPRIRAILADEELQRQADRLDLPELMDRALQNPRK
;
A
#
# COMPACT_ATOMS: atom_id res chain seq x y z
N MET A 1 -6.07 31.01 15.89
CA MET A 1 -6.18 29.78 15.08
C MET A 1 -4.92 29.67 14.25
N PRO A 2 -4.20 28.54 14.23
CA PRO A 2 -3.02 28.40 13.38
C PRO A 2 -3.44 28.63 11.92
N ALA A 3 -2.66 29.42 11.19
CA ALA A 3 -2.93 29.67 9.78
C ALA A 3 -2.89 28.33 9.03
N LEU A 4 -4.00 27.94 8.42
CA LEU A 4 -4.05 26.76 7.55
C LEU A 4 -3.06 26.95 6.40
N SER A 5 -2.23 25.94 6.13
CA SER A 5 -1.27 25.99 5.03
C SER A 5 -1.98 26.17 3.69
N LEU A 6 -1.26 26.75 2.72
CA LEU A 6 -1.76 26.90 1.34
C LEU A 6 -2.25 25.56 0.77
N THR A 7 -1.55 24.46 1.08
CA THR A 7 -1.91 23.10 0.67
C THR A 7 -3.26 22.64 1.21
N VAL A 8 -3.60 22.96 2.46
CA VAL A 8 -4.92 22.64 3.02
C VAL A 8 -6.03 23.45 2.33
N TRP A 9 -5.77 24.72 2.00
CA TRP A 9 -6.71 25.54 1.22
C TRP A 9 -6.92 24.99 -0.19
N LEU A 10 -5.85 24.61 -0.89
CA LEU A 10 -5.93 24.01 -2.22
C LEU A 10 -6.67 22.66 -2.17
N ALA A 11 -6.42 21.85 -1.14
CA ALA A 11 -7.13 20.58 -0.94
C ALA A 11 -8.64 20.82 -0.67
N GLY A 12 -9.00 21.82 0.14
CA GLY A 12 -10.38 22.22 0.36
C GLY A 12 -11.08 22.71 -0.91
N GLY A 13 -10.38 23.52 -1.72
CA GLY A 13 -10.87 23.96 -3.03
C GLY A 13 -11.09 22.80 -4.00
N LEU A 14 -10.14 21.85 -4.06
CA LEU A 14 -10.27 20.65 -4.89
C LEU A 14 -11.45 19.78 -4.44
N LEU A 15 -11.64 19.59 -3.13
CA LEU A 15 -12.79 18.88 -2.57
C LEU A 15 -14.10 19.52 -3.03
N LEU A 16 -14.22 20.85 -2.92
CA LEU A 16 -15.42 21.58 -3.33
C LEU A 16 -15.69 21.42 -4.83
N VAL A 17 -14.66 21.52 -5.68
CA VAL A 17 -14.79 21.30 -7.13
C VAL A 17 -15.25 19.88 -7.43
N LEU A 18 -14.71 18.87 -6.74
CA LEU A 18 -15.11 17.47 -6.93
C LEU A 18 -16.54 17.22 -6.46
N MET A 19 -16.97 17.81 -5.34
CA MET A 19 -18.35 17.72 -4.85
C MET A 19 -19.33 18.40 -5.81
N VAL A 20 -19.03 19.60 -6.30
CA VAL A 20 -19.88 20.32 -7.27
C VAL A 20 -19.98 19.55 -8.58
N ARG A 21 -18.85 19.09 -9.13
CA ARG A 21 -18.82 18.26 -10.34
C ARG A 21 -19.58 16.95 -10.15
N GLY A 22 -19.44 16.33 -8.98
CA GLY A 22 -20.17 15.13 -8.58
C GLY A 22 -21.67 15.39 -8.55
N GLY A 23 -22.12 16.46 -7.89
CA GLY A 23 -23.52 16.88 -7.83
C GLY A 23 -24.12 17.14 -9.20
N ILE A 24 -23.45 17.90 -10.07
CA ILE A 24 -23.90 18.17 -11.45
C ILE A 24 -24.05 16.86 -12.26
N ARG A 25 -23.09 15.94 -12.12
CA ARG A 25 -23.20 14.62 -12.78
C ARG A 25 -24.30 13.76 -12.20
N GLY A 26 -24.55 13.86 -10.90
CA GLY A 26 -25.57 13.08 -10.20
C GLY A 26 -26.96 13.53 -10.59
N PHE A 27 -27.17 14.84 -10.68
CA PHE A 27 -28.37 15.44 -11.22
C PHE A 27 -28.71 14.91 -12.62
N ARG A 28 -27.71 14.81 -13.51
CA ARG A 28 -27.89 14.38 -14.91
C ARG A 28 -27.98 12.87 -15.12
N ARG A 29 -27.36 12.05 -14.27
CA ARG A 29 -27.21 10.60 -14.50
C ARG A 29 -28.02 9.73 -13.54
N GLY A 30 -28.58 10.32 -12.48
CA GLY A 30 -29.28 9.60 -11.43
C GLY A 30 -28.34 8.89 -10.44
N PRO A 31 -28.87 8.50 -9.26
CA PRO A 31 -28.10 7.94 -8.16
C PRO A 31 -27.47 6.58 -8.48
N MET A 32 -28.18 5.70 -9.20
CA MET A 32 -27.72 4.34 -9.50
C MET A 32 -26.41 4.30 -10.30
N ARG A 33 -26.26 5.16 -11.32
CA ARG A 33 -25.02 5.23 -12.11
C ARG A 33 -23.85 5.80 -11.34
N GLN A 34 -24.10 6.63 -10.34
CA GLN A 34 -23.03 7.17 -9.51
C GLN A 34 -22.57 6.20 -8.44
N LEU A 35 -23.46 5.38 -7.91
CA LEU A 35 -23.12 4.32 -6.96
C LEU A 35 -22.38 3.14 -7.60
N ALA A 36 -22.52 2.94 -8.92
CA ALA A 36 -21.83 1.87 -9.65
C ALA A 36 -20.31 1.87 -9.40
N GLY A 37 -19.66 3.04 -9.37
CA GLY A 37 -18.22 3.16 -9.09
C GLY A 37 -17.86 2.70 -7.68
N PRO A 38 -18.34 3.36 -6.61
CA PRO A 38 -18.09 2.97 -5.23
C PRO A 38 -18.46 1.51 -4.94
N PHE A 39 -19.60 1.04 -5.44
CA PHE A 39 -20.05 -0.34 -5.23
C PHE A 39 -19.11 -1.35 -5.90
N SER A 40 -18.69 -1.06 -7.14
CA SER A 40 -17.72 -1.92 -7.83
C SER A 40 -16.35 -1.96 -7.15
N LEU A 41 -15.92 -0.84 -6.58
CA LEU A 41 -14.66 -0.77 -5.84
C LEU A 41 -14.75 -1.57 -4.53
N ALA A 42 -15.84 -1.40 -3.77
CA ALA A 42 -16.06 -2.14 -2.53
C ALA A 42 -16.16 -3.65 -2.78
N LEU A 43 -16.95 -4.07 -3.78
CA LEU A 43 -17.10 -5.49 -4.11
C LEU A 43 -15.80 -6.08 -4.66
N GLY A 44 -15.10 -5.33 -5.51
CA GLY A 44 -13.79 -5.73 -6.03
C GLY A 44 -12.78 -5.94 -4.91
N CYS A 45 -12.68 -5.00 -3.97
CA CYS A 45 -11.82 -5.14 -2.79
C CYS A 45 -12.20 -6.36 -1.94
N LEU A 46 -13.49 -6.59 -1.68
CA LEU A 46 -13.95 -7.73 -0.87
C LEU A 46 -13.60 -9.08 -1.52
N VAL A 47 -13.84 -9.22 -2.82
CA VAL A 47 -13.52 -10.45 -3.56
C VAL A 47 -12.00 -10.63 -3.63
N GLY A 48 -11.27 -9.56 -3.91
CA GLY A 48 -9.81 -9.54 -3.99
C GLY A 48 -9.15 -9.94 -2.67
N THR A 49 -9.61 -9.43 -1.53
CA THR A 49 -9.04 -9.79 -0.22
C THR A 49 -9.43 -11.19 0.22
N GLY A 50 -10.65 -11.63 -0.10
CA GLY A 50 -11.14 -12.96 0.31
C GLY A 50 -10.49 -14.12 -0.44
N PHE A 51 -10.25 -13.98 -1.75
CA PHE A 51 -9.82 -15.10 -2.60
C PHE A 51 -8.54 -14.82 -3.41
N GLY A 52 -8.16 -13.55 -3.54
CA GLY A 52 -7.03 -13.16 -4.38
C GLY A 52 -5.68 -13.75 -3.94
N PRO A 53 -5.31 -13.72 -2.64
CA PRO A 53 -4.03 -14.26 -2.19
C PRO A 53 -3.85 -15.74 -2.56
N ASP A 54 -4.86 -16.57 -2.28
CA ASP A 54 -4.81 -18.01 -2.54
C ASP A 54 -4.73 -18.31 -4.03
N LEU A 55 -5.53 -17.62 -4.85
CA LEU A 55 -5.47 -17.74 -6.31
C LEU A 55 -4.11 -17.29 -6.86
N GLY A 56 -3.53 -16.22 -6.33
CA GLY A 56 -2.20 -15.75 -6.71
C GLY A 56 -1.13 -16.80 -6.45
N HIS A 57 -1.15 -17.42 -5.27
CA HIS A 57 -0.20 -18.50 -4.93
C HIS A 57 -0.39 -19.75 -5.79
N GLN A 58 -1.64 -20.14 -6.11
CA GLN A 58 -1.93 -21.31 -6.95
C GLN A 58 -1.55 -21.08 -8.41
N LEU A 59 -1.88 -19.91 -8.99
CA LEU A 59 -1.65 -19.61 -10.40
C LEU A 59 -0.19 -19.35 -10.74
N LEU A 60 0.55 -18.75 -9.82
CA LEU A 60 1.97 -18.42 -10.02
C LEU A 60 2.91 -19.48 -9.42
N HIS A 61 2.37 -20.60 -8.94
CA HIS A 61 3.17 -21.72 -8.44
C HIS A 61 4.09 -22.27 -9.55
N GLY A 62 5.38 -22.42 -9.25
CA GLY A 62 6.36 -22.92 -10.23
C GLY A 62 6.86 -21.89 -11.25
N THR A 63 6.47 -20.61 -11.11
CA THR A 63 7.07 -19.52 -11.91
C THR A 63 8.27 -18.91 -11.20
N SER A 64 9.12 -18.18 -11.92
CA SER A 64 10.22 -17.39 -11.33
C SER A 64 9.75 -16.15 -10.56
N PHE A 65 8.44 -15.98 -10.37
CA PHE A 65 7.88 -14.81 -9.72
C PHE A 65 8.05 -14.90 -8.18
N PRO A 66 8.48 -13.82 -7.49
CA PRO A 66 8.72 -13.85 -6.04
C PRO A 66 7.52 -14.34 -5.25
N TRP A 67 7.69 -15.38 -4.43
CA TRP A 67 6.57 -16.04 -3.74
C TRP A 67 5.81 -15.07 -2.81
N LEU A 68 6.52 -14.17 -2.11
CA LEU A 68 5.93 -13.09 -1.30
C LEU A 68 5.01 -12.12 -2.09
N LEU A 69 5.23 -11.94 -3.40
CA LEU A 69 4.43 -11.03 -4.22
C LEU A 69 3.26 -11.72 -4.91
N ARG A 70 3.23 -13.06 -4.97
CA ARG A 70 2.18 -13.81 -5.66
C ARG A 70 0.80 -13.53 -5.07
N GLY A 71 0.68 -13.50 -3.75
CA GLY A 71 -0.58 -13.19 -3.08
C GLY A 71 -1.05 -11.75 -3.35
N ALA A 72 -0.14 -10.78 -3.37
CA ALA A 72 -0.46 -9.38 -3.68
C ALA A 72 -0.92 -9.21 -5.14
N VAL A 73 -0.25 -9.89 -6.08
CA VAL A 73 -0.66 -9.91 -7.49
C VAL A 73 -2.05 -10.54 -7.64
N GLY A 74 -2.29 -11.69 -7.01
CA GLY A 74 -3.61 -12.34 -7.04
C GLY A 74 -4.73 -11.46 -6.48
N LEU A 75 -4.48 -10.77 -5.35
CA LEU A 75 -5.40 -9.77 -4.79
C LEU A 75 -5.69 -8.65 -5.78
N LEU A 76 -4.66 -8.01 -6.34
CA LEU A 76 -4.82 -6.89 -7.27
C LEU A 76 -5.55 -7.31 -8.55
N SER A 77 -5.13 -8.41 -9.17
CA SER A 77 -5.74 -8.92 -10.39
C SER A 77 -7.21 -9.26 -10.19
N LEU A 78 -7.54 -9.96 -9.10
CA LEU A 78 -8.92 -10.36 -8.82
C LEU A 78 -9.79 -9.15 -8.43
N ALA A 79 -9.27 -8.20 -7.66
CA ALA A 79 -9.99 -6.99 -7.31
C ALA A 79 -10.31 -6.13 -8.54
N LEU A 80 -9.35 -6.00 -9.47
CA LEU A 80 -9.55 -5.25 -10.70
C LEU A 80 -10.55 -5.93 -11.64
N LEU A 81 -10.43 -7.25 -11.84
CA LEU A 81 -11.34 -8.00 -12.72
C LEU A 81 -12.77 -8.02 -12.19
N SER A 82 -12.95 -8.35 -10.91
CA SER A 82 -14.28 -8.38 -10.28
C SER A 82 -14.87 -6.98 -10.17
N GLY A 83 -14.06 -5.96 -9.86
CA GLY A 83 -14.49 -4.56 -9.88
C GLY A 83 -14.95 -4.11 -11.26
N LEU A 84 -14.18 -4.40 -12.32
CA LEU A 84 -14.53 -4.01 -13.70
C LEU A 84 -15.84 -4.68 -14.15
N LEU A 85 -16.01 -5.98 -13.86
CA LEU A 85 -17.23 -6.72 -14.18
C LEU A 85 -18.45 -6.15 -13.45
N THR A 86 -18.31 -5.89 -12.15
CA THR A 86 -19.37 -5.30 -11.32
C THR A 86 -19.74 -3.91 -11.81
N TYR A 87 -18.73 -3.11 -12.15
CA TYR A 87 -18.94 -1.79 -12.74
C TYR A 87 -19.73 -1.89 -14.05
N ALA A 88 -19.37 -2.81 -14.95
CA ALA A 88 -20.07 -3.00 -16.21
C ALA A 88 -21.55 -3.40 -16.02
N VAL A 89 -21.83 -4.29 -15.06
CA VAL A 89 -23.19 -4.72 -14.71
C VAL A 89 -23.99 -3.56 -14.12
N CYS A 90 -23.48 -2.88 -13.10
CA CYS A 90 -24.15 -1.72 -12.48
C CYS A 90 -24.35 -0.57 -13.48
N TRP A 91 -23.38 -0.35 -14.38
CA TRP A 91 -23.48 0.65 -15.43
C TRP A 91 -24.57 0.33 -16.45
N ARG A 92 -24.76 -0.96 -16.75
CA ARG A 92 -25.82 -1.46 -17.65
C ARG A 92 -27.19 -1.36 -17.00
N LEU A 93 -27.31 -1.72 -15.72
CA LEU A 93 -28.55 -1.64 -14.95
C LEU A 93 -29.02 -0.19 -14.73
N GLY A 94 -28.08 0.75 -14.56
CA GLY A 94 -28.39 2.17 -14.38
C GLY A 94 -28.60 2.97 -15.68
N ARG A 95 -28.80 2.32 -16.84
CA ARG A 95 -29.15 3.06 -18.07
C ARG A 95 -30.56 3.62 -17.94
N LEU A 96 -30.72 4.92 -18.24
CA LEU A 96 -32.05 5.50 -18.41
C LEU A 96 -32.72 4.89 -19.66
N PRO A 97 -34.04 4.65 -19.62
CA PRO A 97 -34.80 4.26 -20.81
C PRO A 97 -34.65 5.33 -21.91
N GLU A 98 -34.56 4.88 -23.16
CA GLU A 98 -34.37 5.75 -24.32
C GLU A 98 -35.51 6.78 -24.39
N GLY A 99 -35.15 8.07 -24.37
CA GLY A 99 -36.11 9.19 -24.46
C GLY A 99 -36.32 10.00 -23.18
N GLN A 100 -35.78 9.59 -22.02
CA GLN A 100 -35.81 10.41 -20.80
C GLN A 100 -34.48 11.14 -20.56
N THR A 101 -34.54 12.47 -20.45
CA THR A 101 -33.37 13.34 -20.21
C THR A 101 -33.14 13.65 -18.73
N GLU A 102 -34.10 13.34 -17.86
CA GLU A 102 -34.03 13.59 -16.41
C GLU A 102 -34.09 12.29 -15.64
N ALA A 103 -33.27 12.18 -14.59
CA ALA A 103 -33.31 11.05 -13.67
C ALA A 103 -34.60 11.08 -12.84
N GLU A 104 -35.14 9.91 -12.50
CA GLU A 104 -36.36 9.75 -11.69
C GLU A 104 -36.32 10.55 -10.36
N SER A 105 -35.12 10.83 -9.84
CA SER A 105 -34.91 11.64 -8.63
C SER A 105 -33.65 12.51 -8.74
N PRO A 106 -33.72 13.73 -9.32
CA PRO A 106 -32.55 14.58 -9.58
C PRO A 106 -31.86 15.05 -8.29
N LEU A 107 -32.64 15.36 -7.25
CA LEU A 107 -32.12 15.77 -5.94
C LEU A 107 -31.33 14.67 -5.24
N ALA A 108 -31.84 13.44 -5.26
CA ALA A 108 -31.12 12.29 -4.72
C ALA A 108 -29.84 12.01 -5.53
N GLY A 109 -29.89 12.19 -6.85
CA GLY A 109 -28.71 12.17 -7.71
C GLY A 109 -27.66 13.19 -7.29
N THR A 110 -28.03 14.45 -7.02
CA THR A 110 -27.09 15.49 -6.58
C THR A 110 -26.43 15.15 -5.23
N ILE A 111 -27.19 14.66 -4.26
CA ILE A 111 -26.67 14.29 -2.93
C ILE A 111 -25.66 13.15 -3.05
N VAL A 112 -26.02 12.08 -3.78
CA VAL A 112 -25.12 10.96 -4.09
C VAL A 112 -23.90 11.45 -4.88
N GLY A 113 -24.08 12.47 -5.73
CA GLY A 113 -23.02 13.12 -6.48
C GLY A 113 -22.01 13.83 -5.63
N CYS A 114 -22.46 14.62 -4.66
CA CYS A 114 -21.59 15.26 -3.70
C CYS A 114 -20.80 14.21 -2.89
N TRP A 115 -21.45 13.13 -2.46
CA TRP A 115 -20.81 12.01 -1.75
C TRP A 115 -19.75 11.30 -2.60
N THR A 116 -20.04 11.00 -3.86
CA THR A 116 -19.06 10.38 -4.77
C THR A 116 -17.89 11.31 -5.07
N GLY A 117 -18.11 12.62 -5.17
CA GLY A 117 -17.05 13.63 -5.27
C GLY A 117 -16.13 13.62 -4.04
N MET A 118 -16.70 13.57 -2.84
CA MET A 118 -15.96 13.43 -1.58
C MET A 118 -15.17 12.11 -1.52
N LEU A 119 -15.77 11.00 -1.96
CA LEU A 119 -15.08 9.71 -2.03
C LEU A 119 -13.85 9.77 -2.95
N TYR A 120 -13.98 10.35 -4.15
CA TYR A 120 -12.83 10.48 -5.06
C TYR A 120 -11.72 11.36 -4.48
N PHE A 121 -12.09 12.42 -3.76
CA PHE A 121 -11.12 13.23 -3.04
C PHE A 121 -10.36 12.41 -1.99
N ILE A 122 -11.07 11.64 -1.17
CA ILE A 122 -10.46 10.74 -0.16
C ILE A 122 -9.52 9.73 -0.84
N LEU A 123 -9.96 9.11 -1.94
CA LEU A 123 -9.14 8.16 -2.70
C LEU A 123 -7.88 8.81 -3.29
N MET A 124 -7.97 10.06 -3.79
CA MET A 124 -6.78 10.79 -4.25
C MET A 124 -5.81 11.09 -3.11
N VAL A 125 -6.31 11.54 -1.95
CA VAL A 125 -5.48 11.79 -0.77
C VAL A 125 -4.83 10.50 -0.29
N LEU A 126 -5.57 9.39 -0.30
CA LEU A 126 -5.05 8.08 0.08
C LEU A 126 -3.99 7.57 -0.90
N GLY A 127 -4.20 7.77 -2.20
CA GLY A 127 -3.23 7.43 -3.25
C GLY A 127 -1.93 8.24 -3.08
N MET A 128 -2.05 9.54 -2.82
CA MET A 128 -0.91 10.41 -2.52
C MET A 128 -0.17 9.96 -1.24
N ALA A 129 -0.90 9.69 -0.16
CA ALA A 129 -0.32 9.23 1.11
C ALA A 129 0.37 7.87 0.94
N THR A 130 -0.17 7.01 0.08
CA THR A 130 0.42 5.71 -0.29
C THR A 130 1.76 5.91 -1.02
N VAL A 131 1.82 6.82 -2.01
CA VAL A 131 3.07 7.15 -2.70
C VAL A 131 4.09 7.72 -1.71
N ALA A 132 3.69 8.65 -0.85
CA ALA A 132 4.56 9.22 0.18
C ALA A 132 5.10 8.14 1.15
N ALA A 133 4.25 7.21 1.59
CA ALA A 133 4.65 6.10 2.45
C ALA A 133 5.64 5.16 1.75
N VAL A 134 5.46 4.87 0.46
CA VAL A 134 6.40 4.06 -0.32
C VAL A 134 7.74 4.76 -0.49
N ILE A 135 7.75 6.07 -0.76
CA ILE A 135 8.97 6.88 -0.84
C ILE A 135 9.71 6.84 0.49
N GLU A 136 9.03 7.07 1.61
CA GLU A 136 9.63 6.96 2.94
C GLU A 136 10.12 5.55 3.27
N LEU A 137 9.56 4.51 2.64
CA LEU A 137 9.95 3.13 2.86
C LEU A 137 11.19 2.75 2.06
N VAL A 138 11.27 3.17 0.80
CA VAL A 138 12.32 2.77 -0.14
C VAL A 138 13.54 3.67 -0.02
N GLU A 139 13.33 4.98 0.08
CA GLU A 139 14.40 5.97 0.06
C GLU A 139 15.07 6.15 1.42
N SER A 140 16.27 6.74 1.38
CA SER A 140 17.00 7.17 2.57
C SER A 140 16.25 8.29 3.31
N PRO A 141 16.42 8.44 4.64
CA PRO A 141 15.69 9.44 5.43
C PRO A 141 15.92 10.90 5.00
N GLU A 142 17.07 11.19 4.36
CA GLU A 142 17.40 12.53 3.86
C GLU A 142 16.70 12.83 2.53
N GLN A 143 16.65 11.85 1.62
CA GLN A 143 15.97 11.97 0.33
C GLN A 143 14.45 11.99 0.49
N SER A 144 13.90 11.16 1.38
CA SER A 144 12.46 11.11 1.63
C SER A 144 11.92 12.44 2.14
N ARG A 145 12.69 13.17 2.95
CA ARG A 145 12.34 14.50 3.46
C ARG A 145 12.35 15.60 2.39
N GLN A 146 13.07 15.41 1.29
CA GLN A 146 13.10 16.34 0.17
C GLN A 146 11.97 16.09 -0.84
N SER A 147 11.27 14.96 -0.72
CA SER A 147 10.19 14.61 -1.64
C SER A 147 8.94 15.47 -1.42
N ALA A 148 8.46 16.08 -2.50
CA ALA A 148 7.23 16.88 -2.51
C ALA A 148 5.99 16.09 -2.05
N TRP A 149 5.96 14.77 -2.24
CA TRP A 149 4.85 13.93 -1.82
C TRP A 149 4.79 13.77 -0.30
N VAL A 150 5.97 13.62 0.33
CA VAL A 150 6.08 13.46 1.79
C VAL A 150 5.75 14.77 2.48
N THR A 151 6.27 15.89 1.99
CA THR A 151 5.95 17.21 2.53
C THR A 151 4.46 17.54 2.39
N THR A 152 3.85 17.28 1.23
CA THR A 152 2.41 17.52 1.01
C THR A 152 1.55 16.66 1.94
N ARG A 153 1.90 15.39 2.14
CA ARG A 153 1.21 14.51 3.11
C ARG A 153 1.33 15.06 4.53
N ASP A 154 2.52 15.48 4.94
CA ASP A 154 2.78 15.98 6.30
C ASP A 154 2.07 17.31 6.57
N GLU A 155 2.00 18.19 5.57
CA GLU A 155 1.22 19.43 5.66
C GLU A 155 -0.29 19.16 5.76
N LEU A 156 -0.80 18.19 4.99
CA LEU A 156 -2.20 17.76 5.13
C LEU A 156 -2.43 17.11 6.50
N ALA A 157 -1.50 16.32 7.00
CA ALA A 157 -1.58 15.66 8.30
C ALA A 157 -1.52 16.65 9.49
N ALA A 158 -1.05 17.88 9.26
CA ALA A 158 -1.11 18.94 10.27
C ALA A 158 -2.54 19.44 10.53
N ALA A 159 -3.51 19.13 9.66
CA ALA A 159 -4.92 19.42 9.90
C ALA A 159 -5.49 18.52 11.01
N PRO A 160 -6.37 19.04 11.89
CA PRO A 160 -6.84 18.34 13.09
C PRO A 160 -7.61 17.03 12.81
N PHE A 161 -8.19 16.88 11.61
CA PHE A 161 -8.93 15.68 11.19
C PHE A 161 -8.10 14.71 10.34
N ALA A 162 -6.86 15.07 9.99
CA ALA A 162 -6.04 14.35 9.02
C ALA A 162 -4.73 13.81 9.60
N GLY A 163 -4.51 13.91 10.91
CA GLY A 163 -3.30 13.40 11.58
C GLY A 163 -3.03 11.91 11.36
N TRP A 164 -4.07 11.12 11.05
CA TRP A 164 -3.93 9.71 10.70
C TRP A 164 -3.14 9.48 9.40
N LEU A 165 -3.07 10.45 8.49
CA LEU A 165 -2.33 10.34 7.22
C LEU A 165 -0.84 10.06 7.44
N LYS A 166 -0.27 10.55 8.55
CA LYS A 166 1.14 10.33 8.89
C LYS A 166 1.44 8.88 9.26
N GLY A 167 0.44 8.17 9.79
CA GLY A 167 0.53 6.74 10.13
C GLY A 167 0.02 5.82 9.02
N TRP A 168 -0.47 6.37 7.90
CA TRP A 168 -1.02 5.56 6.82
C TRP A 168 0.09 4.73 6.15
N THR A 169 -0.17 3.43 6.02
CA THR A 169 0.68 2.52 5.23
C THR A 169 -0.21 1.66 4.34
N PRO A 170 0.15 1.49 3.06
CA PRO A 170 -0.56 0.58 2.15
C PRO A 170 -0.23 -0.89 2.42
N LEU A 171 0.77 -1.17 3.26
CA LEU A 171 1.27 -2.51 3.49
C LEU A 171 0.46 -3.24 4.57
N PRO A 172 0.19 -4.55 4.39
CA PRO A 172 -0.31 -5.40 5.46
C PRO A 172 0.54 -5.28 6.73
N GLU A 173 -0.09 -5.30 7.90
CA GLU A 173 0.58 -5.05 9.18
C GLU A 173 1.80 -5.94 9.44
N ARG A 174 1.74 -7.21 9.03
CA ARG A 174 2.88 -8.15 9.14
C ARG A 174 4.06 -7.67 8.29
N GLN A 175 3.82 -7.31 7.03
CA GLN A 175 4.84 -6.81 6.11
C GLN A 175 5.40 -5.47 6.56
N ASN A 176 4.54 -4.55 7.01
CA ASN A 176 4.95 -3.26 7.55
C ASN A 176 5.88 -3.44 8.77
N ARG A 177 5.52 -4.34 9.70
CA ARG A 177 6.35 -4.66 10.87
C ARG A 177 7.70 -5.25 10.48
N ILE A 178 7.74 -6.16 9.52
CA ILE A 178 9.00 -6.72 9.00
C ILE A 178 9.86 -5.59 8.42
N ILE A 179 9.33 -4.77 7.50
CA ILE A 179 10.16 -3.77 6.82
C ILE A 179 10.64 -2.69 7.81
N LEU A 180 9.78 -2.23 8.72
CA LEU A 180 10.17 -1.30 9.77
C LEU A 180 11.20 -1.91 10.74
N GLY A 181 11.04 -3.18 11.09
CA GLY A 181 12.03 -3.92 11.87
C GLY A 181 13.37 -3.96 11.15
N VAL A 182 13.38 -4.23 9.84
CA VAL A 182 14.60 -4.28 9.03
C VAL A 182 15.25 -2.91 9.02
N LYS A 183 14.49 -1.83 8.80
CA LYS A 183 14.99 -0.45 8.89
C LYS A 183 15.65 -0.16 10.24
N LYS A 184 15.00 -0.55 11.34
CA LYS A 184 15.55 -0.36 12.70
C LYS A 184 16.84 -1.16 12.91
N LEU A 185 16.90 -2.40 12.41
CA LEU A 185 18.10 -3.23 12.47
C LEU A 185 19.24 -2.74 11.58
N LEU A 186 18.95 -2.12 10.44
CA LEU A 186 19.95 -1.44 9.62
C LEU A 186 20.46 -0.16 10.29
N ALA A 187 19.63 0.48 11.11
CA ALA A 187 20.03 1.63 11.90
C ALA A 187 20.88 1.24 13.13
N ASP A 188 20.71 0.02 13.66
CA ASP A 188 21.39 -0.48 14.88
C ASP A 188 22.26 -1.74 14.63
N PRO A 189 23.56 -1.56 14.27
CA PRO A 189 24.50 -2.67 14.04
C PRO A 189 24.58 -3.73 15.15
N PRO A 190 24.58 -3.41 16.46
CA PRO A 190 24.58 -4.42 17.52
C PRO A 190 23.26 -5.21 17.62
N ALA A 191 22.10 -4.65 17.28
CA ALA A 191 20.86 -5.43 17.20
C ALA A 191 20.89 -6.44 16.03
N ARG A 192 21.55 -6.08 14.92
CA ARG A 192 21.78 -7.02 13.82
C ARG A 192 22.63 -8.22 14.23
N GLY A 193 23.70 -7.98 14.99
CA GLY A 193 24.54 -9.05 15.55
C GLY A 193 23.76 -9.97 16.48
N ARG A 194 22.86 -9.42 17.32
CA ARG A 194 21.97 -10.18 18.19
C ARG A 194 20.98 -11.05 17.40
N LEU A 195 20.36 -10.50 16.35
CA LEU A 195 19.46 -11.27 15.49
C LEU A 195 20.18 -12.46 14.85
N MET A 196 21.41 -12.26 14.35
CA MET A 196 22.22 -13.33 13.77
C MET A 196 22.73 -14.36 14.78
N ALA A 197 22.71 -14.03 16.07
CA ALA A 197 23.04 -14.97 17.13
C ALA A 197 21.88 -15.90 17.49
N MET A 198 20.64 -15.56 17.10
CA MET A 198 19.46 -16.37 17.39
C MET A 198 19.48 -17.68 16.58
N PRO A 199 19.17 -18.84 17.20
CA PRO A 199 19.20 -20.13 16.53
C PRO A 199 18.22 -20.22 15.35
N GLU A 200 17.07 -19.55 15.46
CA GLU A 200 16.02 -19.53 14.43
C GLU A 200 16.44 -18.74 13.17
N ILE A 201 17.30 -17.75 13.32
CA ILE A 201 17.83 -16.96 12.20
C ILE A 201 19.08 -17.60 11.61
N ARG A 202 19.86 -18.33 12.42
CA ARG A 202 21.02 -19.09 11.93
C ARG A 202 20.64 -20.18 10.94
N SER A 203 19.50 -20.84 11.11
CA SER A 203 19.00 -21.82 10.14
C SER A 203 18.67 -21.16 8.80
N LEU A 204 18.07 -19.96 8.81
CA LEU A 204 17.83 -19.18 7.59
C LEU A 204 19.14 -18.67 6.97
N ALA A 205 20.11 -18.25 7.79
CA ALA A 205 21.40 -17.76 7.33
C ALA A 205 22.31 -18.86 6.76
N ALA A 206 22.04 -20.12 7.08
CA ALA A 206 22.76 -21.29 6.55
C ALA A 206 22.35 -21.64 5.11
N TYR A 207 21.30 -21.01 4.56
CA TYR A 207 20.90 -21.24 3.18
C TYR A 207 21.96 -20.77 2.17
N PRO A 208 22.24 -21.56 1.11
CA PRO A 208 23.25 -21.21 0.11
C PRO A 208 23.02 -19.84 -0.55
N SER A 209 21.76 -19.51 -0.84
CA SER A 209 21.34 -18.23 -1.42
C SER A 209 21.64 -17.03 -0.50
N VAL A 210 21.43 -17.21 0.82
CA VAL A 210 21.71 -16.19 1.83
C VAL A 210 23.21 -15.98 2.02
N TYR A 211 23.97 -17.06 2.10
CA TYR A 211 25.43 -17.01 2.25
C TYR A 211 26.09 -16.27 1.08
N GLN A 212 25.68 -16.57 -0.17
CA GLN A 212 26.20 -15.91 -1.36
C GLN A 212 25.89 -14.41 -1.41
N ALA A 213 24.73 -13.95 -0.92
CA ALA A 213 24.46 -12.51 -0.84
C ALA A 213 25.29 -11.82 0.25
N TRP A 214 25.61 -12.53 1.34
CA TRP A 214 26.43 -12.01 2.43
C TRP A 214 27.90 -11.85 2.10
N GLU A 215 28.43 -12.66 1.19
CA GLU A 215 29.80 -12.54 0.68
C GLU A 215 29.98 -11.40 -0.33
N ASP A 216 28.88 -10.88 -0.89
CA ASP A 216 28.94 -9.80 -1.86
C ASP A 216 29.35 -8.47 -1.21
N LYS A 217 30.42 -7.87 -1.73
CA LYS A 217 30.90 -6.56 -1.26
C LYS A 217 29.86 -5.46 -1.48
N GLN A 218 29.10 -5.53 -2.58
CA GLN A 218 28.09 -4.51 -2.90
C GLN A 218 26.91 -4.57 -1.92
N VAL A 219 26.49 -5.77 -1.50
CA VAL A 219 25.44 -5.93 -0.48
C VAL A 219 25.89 -5.32 0.84
N ARG A 220 27.15 -5.54 1.25
CA ARG A 220 27.71 -4.94 2.48
C ARG A 220 27.79 -3.42 2.42
N GLU A 221 28.15 -2.86 1.27
CA GLU A 221 28.16 -1.40 1.07
C GLU A 221 26.75 -0.81 1.12
N LEU A 222 25.76 -1.43 0.50
CA LEU A 222 24.37 -0.99 0.53
C LEU A 222 23.77 -1.07 1.94
N LEU A 223 24.10 -2.12 2.69
CA LEU A 223 23.75 -2.26 4.10
C LEU A 223 24.35 -1.14 4.97
N ASN A 224 25.62 -0.80 4.73
CA ASN A 224 26.29 0.30 5.44
C ASN A 224 25.70 1.66 5.10
N LYS A 225 25.28 1.85 3.84
CA LYS A 225 24.58 3.06 3.36
C LYS A 225 23.12 3.14 3.81
N LYS A 226 22.59 2.09 4.47
CA LYS A 226 21.19 1.98 4.92
C LYS A 226 20.17 2.15 3.78
N ASP A 227 20.58 1.77 2.56
CA ASP A 227 19.77 1.92 1.35
C ASP A 227 18.97 0.64 1.07
N LEU A 228 17.70 0.64 1.47
CA LEU A 228 16.81 -0.50 1.26
C LEU A 228 16.36 -0.67 -0.19
N GLY A 229 16.19 0.43 -0.93
CA GLY A 229 15.86 0.36 -2.35
C GLY A 229 16.95 -0.36 -3.13
N GLY A 230 18.21 0.05 -2.93
CA GLY A 230 19.36 -0.61 -3.55
C GLY A 230 19.50 -2.08 -3.15
N LEU A 231 19.13 -2.45 -1.92
CA LEU A 231 19.15 -3.85 -1.47
C LEU A 231 18.08 -4.70 -2.18
N ILE A 232 16.85 -4.21 -2.31
CA ILE A 232 15.75 -4.94 -2.97
C ILE A 232 16.05 -5.14 -4.47
N ASP A 233 16.73 -4.18 -5.10
CA ASP A 233 17.08 -4.25 -6.52
C ASP A 233 18.32 -5.11 -6.82
N HIS A 234 19.10 -5.46 -5.80
CA HIS A 234 20.32 -6.24 -5.98
C HIS A 234 20.03 -7.68 -6.46
N PRO A 235 20.71 -8.19 -7.51
CA PRO A 235 20.39 -9.48 -8.12
C PRO A 235 20.48 -10.66 -7.15
N ARG A 236 21.44 -10.65 -6.21
CA ARG A 236 21.56 -11.71 -5.19
C ARG A 236 20.46 -11.65 -4.14
N ILE A 237 19.97 -10.45 -3.78
CA ILE A 237 18.84 -10.31 -2.87
C ILE A 237 17.54 -10.71 -3.58
N ARG A 238 17.40 -10.40 -4.87
CA ARG A 238 16.30 -10.92 -5.69
C ARG A 238 16.30 -12.45 -5.79
N ALA A 239 17.47 -13.07 -5.86
CA ALA A 239 17.58 -14.54 -5.83
C ALA A 239 17.10 -15.13 -4.49
N ILE A 240 17.44 -14.50 -3.36
CA ILE A 240 16.90 -14.86 -2.03
C ILE A 240 15.37 -14.67 -1.99
N LEU A 241 14.88 -13.56 -2.53
CA LEU A 241 13.46 -13.26 -2.65
C LEU A 241 12.73 -14.11 -3.73
N ALA A 242 13.45 -14.94 -4.47
CA ALA A 242 12.90 -15.92 -5.41
C ALA A 242 13.01 -17.36 -4.87
N ASP A 243 13.82 -17.60 -3.83
CA ASP A 243 14.03 -18.92 -3.23
C ASP A 243 12.78 -19.36 -2.43
N GLU A 244 12.03 -20.29 -3.00
CA GLU A 244 10.77 -20.77 -2.44
C GLU A 244 10.96 -21.54 -1.12
N GLU A 245 12.04 -22.32 -0.99
CA GLU A 245 12.27 -23.13 0.22
C GLU A 245 12.64 -22.23 1.40
N LEU A 246 13.52 -21.27 1.16
CA LEU A 246 13.88 -20.25 2.15
C LEU A 246 12.64 -19.45 2.58
N GLN A 247 11.77 -19.07 1.65
CA GLN A 247 10.56 -18.31 1.97
C GLN A 247 9.56 -19.13 2.78
N ARG A 248 9.35 -20.41 2.46
CA ARG A 248 8.48 -21.28 3.27
C ARG A 248 8.99 -21.47 4.69
N GLN A 249 10.32 -21.53 4.87
CA GLN A 249 10.90 -21.60 6.22
C GLN A 249 10.81 -20.26 6.96
N ALA A 250 11.07 -19.16 6.27
CA ALA A 250 10.91 -17.81 6.81
C ALA A 250 9.47 -17.52 7.24
N ASP A 251 8.47 -18.02 6.49
CA ASP A 251 7.06 -17.81 6.79
C ASP A 251 6.57 -18.56 8.03
N ARG A 252 7.19 -19.71 8.33
CA ARG A 252 6.96 -20.48 9.57
C ARG A 252 7.51 -19.79 10.81
N LEU A 253 8.42 -18.84 10.62
CA LEU A 253 9.01 -18.06 11.69
C LEU A 253 8.24 -16.74 11.85
N ASP A 254 8.00 -16.34 13.09
CA ASP A 254 7.48 -15.00 13.36
C ASP A 254 8.63 -13.98 13.30
N LEU A 255 9.05 -13.65 12.07
CA LEU A 255 10.11 -12.67 11.80
C LEU A 255 9.87 -11.34 12.54
N PRO A 256 8.66 -10.72 12.53
CA PRO A 256 8.37 -9.54 13.35
C PRO A 256 8.79 -9.71 14.82
N GLU A 257 8.39 -10.81 15.46
CA GLU A 257 8.64 -11.04 16.88
C GLU A 257 10.14 -11.24 17.17
N LEU A 258 10.84 -12.00 16.31
CA LEU A 258 12.29 -12.21 16.43
C LEU A 258 13.07 -10.88 16.30
N MET A 259 12.63 -10.01 15.40
CA MET A 259 13.24 -8.71 15.19
C MET A 259 12.96 -7.77 16.36
N ASP A 260 11.74 -7.78 16.91
CA ASP A 260 11.41 -7.03 18.11
C ASP A 260 12.23 -7.52 19.32
N ARG A 261 12.41 -8.83 19.49
CA ARG A 261 13.31 -9.41 20.52
C ARG A 261 14.76 -8.97 20.33
N ALA A 262 15.25 -8.90 19.08
CA ALA A 262 16.61 -8.46 18.79
C ALA A 262 16.81 -6.95 19.02
N LEU A 263 15.76 -6.14 18.79
CA LEU A 263 15.74 -4.70 19.03
C LEU A 263 15.54 -4.34 20.50
N GLN A 264 14.87 -5.19 21.28
CA GLN A 264 14.80 -5.07 22.74
C GLN A 264 16.21 -5.20 23.31
N ASN A 265 16.68 -4.11 23.92
CA ASN A 265 17.98 -4.08 24.58
C ASN A 265 17.91 -4.96 25.84
N PRO A 266 18.74 -6.00 26.02
CA PRO A 266 18.76 -6.77 27.27
C PRO A 266 19.47 -6.01 28.41
N ARG A 267 19.44 -4.66 28.41
CA ARG A 267 20.04 -3.82 29.44
C ARG A 267 19.14 -2.62 29.76
N LYS A 268 18.61 -2.65 30.99
CA LYS A 268 18.72 -1.49 31.89
C LYS A 268 20.19 -1.08 32.01
#